data_AF-A0A969RPH9-F1
#
_entry.id   AF-A0A969RPH9-F1
#
_cell.length_a   1.000
_cell.length_b   1.000
_cell.length_c   1.000
_cell.angle_alpha   90.00
_cell.angle_beta   90.00
_cell.angle_gamma   90.00
#
_symmetry.space_group_name_H-M   'P 1'
#
loop_
_entity.id
_entity.type
_entity.pdbx_description
1 polymer ?
#
loop_
_entity_poly.entity_id
_entity_poly.type
_entity_poly.pdbx_seq_one_letter_code
_entity_poly.pdbx_strand_id
1 'polypeptide(L)' 'HPTGKDQILGATIVARHAGEMISEVTTAIVHKIGLSKLSSVIHPYPTQAEGIKKAADAYRRTLLTPRSKQILGVLSKLS' A
#
# COMPACT_ATOMS: atom_id res chain seq x y z
N HIS A 1 5.55 14.83 1.57
CA HIS A 1 4.24 15.44 1.30
C HIS A 1 3.97 16.45 2.40
N PRO A 2 3.55 17.69 2.10
CA PRO A 2 3.06 18.59 3.12
C PRO A 2 1.79 17.97 3.72
N THR A 3 1.56 18.22 5.00
CA THR A 3 0.49 17.65 5.82
C THR A 3 -0.90 17.72 5.18
N GLY A 4 -1.30 16.61 4.56
CA GLY A 4 -2.65 16.20 4.21
C GLY A 4 -2.66 14.67 4.32
N LYS A 5 -3.42 14.15 5.29
CA LYS A 5 -3.22 12.83 5.92
C LYS A 5 -3.27 11.68 4.92
N ASP A 6 -2.46 10.64 5.16
CA ASP A 6 -2.52 9.35 4.45
C ASP A 6 -3.94 8.76 4.61
N GLN A 7 -4.80 9.02 3.63
CA GLN A 7 -6.23 8.73 3.66
C GLN A 7 -6.66 8.09 2.35
N ILE A 8 -7.38 6.99 2.47
CA ILE A 8 -8.02 6.31 1.33
C ILE A 8 -9.35 7.01 1.07
N LEU A 9 -9.55 7.51 -0.15
CA LEU A 9 -10.80 8.16 -0.56
C LEU A 9 -11.80 7.18 -1.17
N GLY A 10 -11.31 6.08 -1.73
CA GLY A 10 -12.08 5.03 -2.39
C GLY A 10 -11.16 4.03 -3.06
N ALA A 11 -11.73 2.93 -3.56
CA ALA A 11 -11.00 1.92 -4.33
C ALA A 11 -11.92 1.21 -5.32
N THR A 12 -11.32 0.72 -6.39
CA THR A 12 -11.97 -0.11 -7.41
C THR A 12 -11.17 -1.40 -7.53
N ILE A 13 -11.82 -2.56 -7.38
CA ILE A 13 -11.17 -3.86 -7.43
C ILE A 13 -11.86 -4.71 -8.49
N VAL A 14 -11.09 -5.26 -9.43
CA VAL A 14 -11.55 -6.21 -10.45
C VAL A 14 -10.79 -7.51 -10.27
N ALA A 15 -11.45 -8.52 -9.70
CA ALA A 15 -10.91 -9.84 -9.42
C ALA A 15 -12.05 -10.86 -9.20
N ARG A 16 -11.75 -12.16 -9.28
CA ARG A 16 -12.74 -13.23 -9.05
C ARG A 16 -13.41 -13.11 -7.67
N HIS A 17 -12.67 -12.73 -6.64
CA HIS A 17 -13.19 -12.55 -5.27
C HIS A 17 -13.12 -11.09 -4.81
N ALA A 18 -13.41 -10.14 -5.71
CA ALA A 18 -13.37 -8.70 -5.38
C ALA A 18 -14.27 -8.33 -4.19
N GLY A 19 -15.41 -9.01 -4.02
CA GLY A 19 -16.31 -8.82 -2.88
C GLY A 19 -15.69 -9.17 -1.52
N GLU A 20 -14.76 -10.13 -1.48
CA GLU A 20 -14.02 -10.47 -0.25
C GLU A 20 -12.89 -9.45 0.01
N MET A 21 -12.23 -9.00 -1.06
CA MET A 21 -11.11 -8.07 -0.97
C MET A 21 -11.55 -6.65 -0.55
N ILE A 22 -12.70 -6.18 -1.04
CA ILE A 22 -13.14 -4.80 -0.82
C ILE A 22 -13.38 -4.49 0.67
N SER A 23 -13.72 -5.50 1.46
CA SER A 23 -13.94 -5.40 2.92
C SER A 23 -12.73 -4.87 3.67
N GLU A 24 -11.51 -5.24 3.26
CA GLU A 24 -10.28 -4.70 3.86
C GLU A 24 -10.17 -3.19 3.61
N VAL A 25 -10.44 -2.77 2.37
CA VAL A 25 -10.32 -1.36 1.98
C VAL A 25 -11.42 -0.51 2.60
N THR A 26 -12.66 -0.99 2.65
CA THR A 26 -13.77 -0.27 3.30
C THR A 26 -13.54 -0.13 4.81
N THR A 27 -13.02 -1.17 5.46
CA THR A 27 -12.60 -1.11 6.87
C THR A 27 -11.52 -0.04 7.06
N ALA A 28 -10.51 0.00 6.18
CA ALA A 28 -9.46 1.01 6.24
C ALA A 28 -10.01 2.43 6.06
N ILE A 29 -10.98 2.64 5.16
CA ILE A 29 -11.64 3.94 4.95
C ILE A 29 -12.39 4.38 6.22
N VAL A 30 -13.22 3.51 6.80
CA VAL A 30 -14.01 3.80 8.01
C VAL A 30 -13.11 4.17 9.19
N HIS A 31 -12.01 3.44 9.37
CA HIS A 31 -11.06 3.67 10.45
C HIS A 31 -9.97 4.70 10.12
N LYS A 32 -10.04 5.37 8.96
CA LYS A 32 -9.05 6.37 8.51
C LYS A 32 -7.62 5.80 8.52
N ILE A 33 -7.48 4.54 8.15
CA ILE A 33 -6.21 3.85 7.97
C ILE A 33 -5.71 4.13 6.55
N GLY A 34 -4.52 4.71 6.47
CA GLY A 34 -3.89 5.05 5.19
C GLY A 34 -3.15 3.90 4.51
N LEU A 35 -2.73 4.13 3.27
CA LEU A 35 -2.00 3.16 2.46
C LEU A 35 -0.63 2.82 3.06
N SER A 36 0.03 3.75 3.75
CA SER A 36 1.31 3.45 4.42
C SER A 36 1.13 2.39 5.49
N LYS A 37 0.01 2.40 6.22
CA LYS A 37 -0.26 1.38 7.22
C LYS A 37 -0.63 0.05 6.58
N LEU A 38 -1.48 0.04 5.55
CA LEU A 38 -1.79 -1.18 4.79
C LEU A 38 -0.53 -1.84 4.20
N SER A 39 0.42 -1.05 3.70
CA SER A 39 1.72 -1.55 3.20
C SER A 39 2.52 -2.31 4.27
N SER A 40 2.35 -1.95 5.55
CA SER A 40 3.04 -2.57 6.68
C SER A 40 2.33 -3.80 7.26
N VAL A 41 1.08 -4.06 6.85
CA VAL A 41 0.32 -5.23 7.32
C VAL A 41 0.85 -6.51 6.68
N ILE A 42 0.96 -7.57 7.48
CA ILE A 42 1.30 -8.91 6.99
C ILE A 42 0.06 -9.49 6.33
N HIS A 43 0.07 -9.54 5.00
CA HIS A 43 -0.99 -10.18 4.23
C HIS A 43 -0.69 -11.67 4.07
N PRO A 44 -1.69 -12.56 4.19
CA PRO A 44 -1.50 -13.99 3.94
C PRO A 44 -1.02 -14.27 2.51
N TYR A 45 -0.11 -15.23 2.39
CA TYR A 45 0.42 -15.70 1.10
C TYR A 45 0.12 -17.20 0.92
N PRO A 46 -0.29 -17.64 -0.29
CA PRO A 46 -0.64 -16.86 -1.48
C PRO A 46 -2.14 -16.50 -1.52
N THR A 47 -2.49 -15.21 -1.63
CA THR A 47 -3.90 -14.76 -1.72
C THR A 47 -4.11 -13.60 -2.68
N GLN A 48 -5.34 -13.39 -3.16
CA GLN A 48 -5.70 -12.21 -3.96
C GLN A 48 -5.63 -10.91 -3.13
N ALA A 49 -5.89 -10.99 -1.82
CA ALA A 49 -5.81 -9.85 -0.90
C ALA A 49 -4.41 -9.22 -0.85
N GLU A 50 -3.34 -10.00 -1.10
CA GLU A 50 -1.97 -9.47 -1.27
C GLU A 50 -1.88 -8.37 -2.35
N GLY A 51 -2.82 -8.33 -3.29
CA GLY A 51 -2.95 -7.25 -4.27
C GLY A 51 -3.12 -5.86 -3.63
N ILE A 52 -3.83 -5.76 -2.50
CA ILE A 52 -4.02 -4.51 -1.76
C ILE A 52 -2.68 -4.03 -1.19
N LYS A 53 -1.92 -4.92 -0.55
CA LYS A 53 -0.54 -4.64 -0.11
C LYS A 53 0.34 -4.13 -1.25
N LYS A 54 0.32 -4.83 -2.40
CA LYS A 54 1.14 -4.47 -3.57
C LYS A 54 0.78 -3.08 -4.10
N ALA A 55 -0.51 -2.74 -4.15
CA ALA A 55 -0.97 -1.41 -4.51
C ALA A 55 -0.50 -0.33 -3.51
N ALA A 56 -0.60 -0.62 -2.21
CA ALA A 56 -0.13 0.26 -1.15
C ALA A 56 1.40 0.47 -1.20
N ASP A 57 2.17 -0.59 -1.44
CA ASP A 57 3.62 -0.53 -1.64
C ASP A 57 3.99 0.30 -2.88
N ALA A 58 3.26 0.13 -3.98
CA ALA A 58 3.45 0.93 -5.20
C ALA A 58 3.25 2.42 -4.92
N TYR A 59 2.18 2.79 -4.21
CA TYR A 59 1.97 4.17 -3.76
C TYR A 59 3.10 4.66 -2.86
N ARG A 60 3.51 3.86 -1.85
CA ARG A 60 4.57 4.25 -0.90
C ARG A 60 5.91 4.51 -1.58
N ARG A 61 6.24 3.77 -2.65
CA ARG A 61 7.44 4.03 -3.47
C ARG A 61 7.43 5.41 -4.13
N THR A 62 6.26 5.97 -4.44
CA THR A 62 6.14 7.34 -4.99
C THR A 62 6.50 8.42 -3.96
N LEU A 63 6.42 8.09 -2.66
CA LEU A 63 6.74 9.00 -1.57
C LEU A 63 8.25 9.08 -1.24
N LEU A 64 9.08 8.27 -1.90
CA LEU A 64 10.52 8.28 -1.68
C LEU A 64 11.12 9.60 -2.12
N THR A 65 11.76 10.30 -1.19
CA THR A 65 12.59 11.47 -1.48
C THR A 65 13.78 11.09 -2.38
N PRO A 66 14.33 12.03 -3.17
CA PRO A 66 15.50 11.77 -4.01
C PRO A 66 16.68 11.17 -3.25
N ARG A 67 16.93 11.68 -2.03
CA ARG A 67 17.98 11.16 -1.13
C ARG A 67 17.71 9.72 -0.70
N SER A 68 16.47 9.41 -0.28
CA SER A 68 16.11 8.03 0.10
C SER A 68 16.19 7.06 -1.08
N LYS A 69 15.87 7.53 -2.30
CA LYS A 69 15.97 6.71 -3.51
C LYS A 69 17.43 6.41 -3.87
N GLN A 70 18.33 7.38 -3.70
CA GLN A 70 19.77 7.19 -3.89
C GLN A 70 20.36 6.19 -2.89
N ILE A 71 20.04 6.34 -1.60
CA ILE A 71 20.49 5.41 -0.55
C ILE A 71 19.98 3.99 -0.85
N LEU A 72 18.69 3.85 -1.17
CA LEU A 72 18.11 2.55 -1.53
C LEU A 72 18.80 1.93 -2.76
N GLY A 73 19.13 2.75 -3.77
CA GLY A 73 19.82 2.28 -4.98
C GLY A 73 21.29 1.88 -4.76
N VAL A 74 21.95 2.43 -3.74
CA VAL A 74 23.29 1.99 -3.31
C VAL A 74 23.17 0.68 -2.53
N LEU A 75 22.21 0.59 -1.61
CA LEU A 75 21.97 -0.62 -0.81
C LEU A 75 21.55 -1.82 -1.67
N SER A 76 20.73 -1.61 -2.69
CA SER A 76 20.28 -2.69 -3.58
C SER A 76 21.38 -3.24 -4.50
N LYS A 77 22.54 -2.58 -4.58
CA LYS A 77 23.72 -3.06 -5.33
C LYS A 77 24.72 -3.80 -4.44
N LEU A 78 24.56 -3.70 -3.12
CA LEU A 78 25.41 -4.35 -2.11
C LEU A 78 24.82 -5.69 -1.63
N SER A 79 23.56 -5.96 -1.96
CA SER A 79 22.90 -7.26 -1.78
C SER A 79 22.92 -8.08 -3.06
#